data_AF-A0A7C1QPB5-F1
#
_entry.id   AF-A0A7C1QPB5-F1
#
_cell.length_a   1.000
_cell.length_b   1.000
_cell.length_c   1.000
_cell.angle_alpha   90.00
_cell.angle_beta   90.00
_cell.angle_gamma   90.00
#
_symmetry.space_group_name_H-M   'P 1'
#
loop_
_entity.id
_entity.type
_entity.pdbx_description
1 polymer ?
#
loop_
_entity_poly.entity_id
_entity_poly.type
_entity_poly.pdbx_seq_one_letter_code
_entity_poly.pdbx_strand_id
1 'polypeptide(L)' 'MKELIEMIAKALVDNPDNVHVSQLDGEQSSIIELKVAQEDIGKVIGKQGRTAQAIRVILGAAGMKLK' A
#
# COMPACT_ATOMS: atom_id res chain seq x y z
N MET A 1 -2.27 6.35 -7.93
CA MET A 1 -1.94 5.08 -7.22
C MET A 1 -1.62 5.30 -5.75
N LYS A 2 -0.74 6.26 -5.42
CA LYS A 2 -0.44 6.67 -4.04
C LYS A 2 -1.67 6.81 -3.12
N GLU A 3 -2.66 7.60 -3.54
CA GLU A 3 -3.86 7.89 -2.75
C GLU A 3 -4.67 6.64 -2.40
N LEU A 4 -4.78 5.67 -3.32
CA LEU A 4 -5.49 4.43 -3.09
C LEU A 4 -4.79 3.57 -2.02
N ILE A 5 -3.47 3.50 -2.08
CA ILE A 5 -2.66 2.78 -1.09
C ILE A 5 -2.77 3.45 0.28
N GLU A 6 -2.68 4.78 0.31
CA GLU A 6 -2.81 5.56 1.54
C GLU A 6 -4.19 5.37 2.18
N MET A 7 -5.26 5.42 1.39
CA MET A 7 -6.63 5.16 1.85
C MET A 7 -6.77 3.76 2.46
N ILE A 8 -6.30 2.73 1.74
CA ILE A 8 -6.39 1.35 2.21
C ILE A 8 -5.56 1.17 3.49
N ALA A 9 -4.33 1.67 3.51
CA ALA A 9 -3.44 1.55 4.66
C ALA A 9 -4.02 2.25 5.89
N LYS A 10 -4.53 3.48 5.76
CA LYS A 10 -5.17 4.20 6.87
C LYS A 10 -6.38 3.47 7.46
N ALA A 11 -7.11 2.72 6.64
CA ALA A 11 -8.25 1.92 7.11
C ALA A 11 -7.86 0.62 7.83
N LEU A 12 -6.61 0.16 7.71
CA LEU A 12 -6.12 -1.11 8.27
C LEU A 12 -5.36 -0.96 9.58
N VAL A 13 -4.93 0.25 9.93
CA VAL A 13 -4.01 0.53 11.03
C VAL A 13 -4.72 1.26 12.18
N ASP A 14 -4.17 1.19 13.38
CA ASP A 14 -4.69 1.97 14.52
C ASP A 14 -4.18 3.42 14.50
N ASN A 15 -2.99 3.64 13.90
CA ASN A 15 -2.36 4.96 13.81
C ASN A 15 -2.38 5.50 12.36
N PRO A 16 -3.52 5.99 11.85
CA PRO A 16 -3.63 6.46 10.46
C PRO A 16 -2.73 7.67 10.15
N ASP A 17 -2.37 8.47 11.16
CA ASP A 17 -1.48 9.63 11.00
C ASP A 17 -0.02 9.21 10.72
N ASN A 18 0.36 7.99 11.09
CA ASN A 18 1.68 7.43 10.85
C ASN A 18 1.78 6.68 9.51
N VAL A 19 0.76 6.78 8.64
CA VAL A 19 0.79 6.21 7.30
C VAL A 19 1.44 7.20 6.34
N HIS A 20 2.56 6.80 5.75
CA HIS A 20 3.25 7.60 4.74
C HIS A 20 3.50 6.78 3.48
N VAL A 21 3.14 7.35 2.33
CA VAL A 21 3.33 6.71 1.02
C VAL A 21 4.26 7.58 0.16
N SER A 22 5.38 7.02 -0.27
CA SER A 22 6.29 7.60 -1.25
C SER A 22 6.25 6.80 -2.55
N GLN A 23 6.43 7.50 -3.67
CA GLN A 23 6.55 6.91 -4.99
C GLN A 23 7.87 7.38 -5.58
N LEU A 24 8.69 6.43 -6.02
CA LEU A 24 9.89 6.67 -6.82
C LEU A 24 9.61 6.17 -8.23
N ASP A 25 9.53 7.09 -9.18
CA ASP A 25 9.37 6.75 -10.59
C ASP A 25 10.74 6.49 -11.21
N GLY A 26 10.95 5.25 -11.67
CA GLY A 26 12.05 4.87 -12.53
C GLY A 26 11.59 4.79 -14.00
N GLU A 27 12.55 4.63 -14.91
CA GLU A 27 12.27 4.63 -16.37
C GLU A 27 11.35 3.48 -16.82
N GLN A 28 11.37 2.34 -16.13
CA GLN A 28 10.58 1.15 -16.50
C GLN A 28 9.60 0.71 -15.40
N SER A 29 9.76 1.20 -14.17
CA SER A 29 8.93 0.81 -13.05
C SER A 29 8.84 1.91 -12.01
N SER A 30 7.67 2.03 -11.40
CA SER A 30 7.49 2.85 -10.21
C SER A 30 7.62 1.96 -8.97
N ILE A 31 8.46 2.38 -8.03
CA ILE A 31 8.54 1.79 -6.70
C ILE A 31 7.63 2.57 -5.79
N ILE A 32 6.70 1.89 -5.11
CA ILE A 32 5.86 2.50 -4.09
C ILE A 32 6.30 1.97 -2.73
N GLU A 33 6.66 2.88 -1.84
CA GLU A 33 7.00 2.59 -0.45
C GLU A 33 5.86 3.00 0.46
N LEU A 34 5.45 2.09 1.35
CA LEU A 34 4.46 2.33 2.39
C LEU A 34 5.17 2.20 3.75
N LYS A 35 5.19 3.27 4.52
CA LYS A 35 5.67 3.31 5.90
C LYS A 35 4.48 3.45 6.84
N VAL A 36 4.48 2.67 7.90
CA VAL A 36 3.45 2.66 8.96
C VAL A 36 4.14 2.55 10.32
N ALA A 37 3.38 2.77 11.40
CA ALA A 37 3.86 2.51 12.75
C ALA A 37 4.27 1.04 12.93
N GLN A 38 5.26 0.79 13.79
CA GLN A 38 5.84 -0.55 13.98
C GLN A 38 4.79 -1.57 14.45
N GLU A 39 3.87 -1.14 15.33
CA GLU A 39 2.75 -1.94 15.82
C GLU A 39 1.73 -2.32 14.74
N ASP A 40 1.66 -1.55 13.65
CA ASP A 40 0.66 -1.71 12.60
C ASP A 40 1.17 -2.54 11.41
N ILE A 41 2.47 -2.84 11.33
CA ILE A 41 3.07 -3.67 10.28
C ILE A 41 2.34 -5.01 10.15
N GLY A 42 2.02 -5.66 11.26
CA GLY A 42 1.32 -6.95 11.27
C GLY A 42 -0.05 -6.90 10.60
N LYS A 43 -0.76 -5.78 10.70
CA LYS A 43 -2.10 -5.58 10.12
C LYS A 43 -2.03 -5.35 8.60
N VAL A 44 -1.05 -4.56 8.17
CA VAL A 44 -0.81 -4.27 6.75
C VAL A 44 -0.30 -5.50 5.99
N ILE A 45 0.61 -6.28 6.59
CA ILE A 45 1.10 -7.52 5.99
C ILE A 45 0.00 -8.59 6.03
N GLY A 46 -0.68 -8.72 7.16
CA GLY A 46 -1.69 -9.75 7.40
C GLY A 46 -1.08 -11.15 7.57
N LYS A 47 -1.89 -12.09 8.05
CA LYS A 47 -1.46 -13.49 8.25
C LYS A 47 -0.95 -14.09 6.92
N GLN A 48 0.29 -14.56 6.91
CA GLN A 48 0.98 -15.08 5.71
C GLN A 48 1.07 -14.09 4.55
N GLY A 49 1.05 -12.77 4.82
CA GLY A 49 1.15 -11.76 3.77
C GLY A 49 -0.11 -11.55 2.93
N ARG A 50 -1.25 -12.15 3.33
CA ARG A 50 -2.49 -12.12 2.53
C ARG A 50 -3.03 -10.71 2.30
N THR A 51 -2.95 -9.83 3.29
CA THR A 51 -3.43 -8.45 3.16
C THR A 51 -2.56 -7.69 2.15
N ALA A 52 -1.23 -7.77 2.30
CA ALA A 52 -0.31 -7.16 1.33
C ALA A 52 -0.49 -7.72 -0.09
N GLN A 53 -0.78 -9.01 -0.24
CA GLN A 53 -1.07 -9.62 -1.54
C GLN A 53 -2.39 -9.10 -2.14
N ALA A 54 -3.45 -8.98 -1.34
CA ALA A 54 -4.73 -8.42 -1.79
C ALA A 54 -4.58 -6.96 -2.25
N ILE A 55 -3.81 -6.15 -1.52
CA ILE A 55 -3.47 -4.78 -1.91
C ILE A 55 -2.81 -4.78 -3.29
N ARG A 56 -1.82 -5.64 -3.55
CA ARG A 56 -1.16 -5.74 -4.87
C ARG A 56 -2.12 -6.12 -5.99
N VAL A 57 -3.06 -7.03 -5.75
CA VAL A 57 -4.08 -7.42 -6.73
C VAL A 57 -4.99 -6.26 -7.08
N ILE A 58 -5.46 -5.52 -6.08
CA ILE A 58 -6.30 -4.32 -6.27
C ILE A 58 -5.54 -3.27 -7.08
N LEU A 59 -4.26 -3.03 -6.76
CA LEU A 59 -3.43 -2.08 -7.49
C LEU A 59 -3.21 -2.50 -8.94
N GLY A 60 -2.97 -3.78 -9.20
CA GLY A 60 -2.86 -4.32 -10.56
C GLY A 60 -4.15 -4.09 -11.35
N ALA A 61 -5.31 -4.38 -10.77
CA ALA A 61 -6.61 -4.16 -11.41
C ALA A 61 -6.90 -2.66 -11.66
N ALA A 62 -6.60 -1.79 -10.69
CA ALA A 62 -6.75 -0.34 -10.83
C ALA A 62 -5.80 0.24 -11.89
N GLY A 63 -4.56 -0.26 -11.97
CA GLY A 63 -3.57 0.14 -12.95
C GLY A 63 -3.89 -0.33 -14.37
N MET A 64 -4.50 -1.50 -14.53
CA MET A 64 -4.98 -1.99 -15.85
C MET A 64 -6.07 -1.10 -16.44
N LYS A 65 -6.85 -0.41 -15.60
CA LYS A 65 -7.90 0.53 -16.02
C LYS A 65 -7.36 1.92 -16.43
N LEU A 66 -6.09 2.21 -16.13
CA LEU A 66 -5.42 3.47 -16.45
C LEU A 66 -4.57 3.38 -17.73
N LYS A 67 -4.72 2.28 -18.49
CA LYS A 67 -4.19 2.13 -19.85
C LYS A 67 -5.28 2.39 -20.89
#